data_AF-A0A091RH56-F1
#
_entry.id   AF-A0A091RH56-F1
#
_cell.length_a   1.000
_cell.length_b   1.000
_cell.length_c   1.000
_cell.angle_alpha   90.00
_cell.angle_beta   90.00
_cell.angle_gamma   90.00
#
_symmetry.space_group_name_H-M   'P 1'
#
loop_
_entity.id
_entity.type
_entity.pdbx_description
1 polymer ?
#
loop_
_entity_poly.entity_id
_entity_poly.type
_entity_poly.pdbx_seq_one_letter_code
_entity_poly.pdbx_strand_id
1 'polypeptide(L)' 'GIPIRTTLDNSTTVQYAGLLHQLTMKTRSAVRDIDPQNDLTCLRIRTKKHEIMVAPGNISIKITIE' A
#
# COMPACT_ATOMS: atom_id res chain seq x y z
N GLY A 1 -10.69 0.30 -3.25
CA GLY A 1 -10.13 1.60 -2.85
C GLY A 1 -9.84 2.41 -4.09
N ILE A 2 -10.19 3.69 -4.10
CA ILE A 2 -9.92 4.58 -5.24
C ILE A 2 -8.49 5.13 -5.07
N PRO A 3 -7.59 4.94 -6.05
CA PRO A 3 -6.22 5.45 -5.96
C PRO A 3 -6.23 6.99 -6.00
N ILE A 4 -5.53 7.62 -5.05
CA ILE A 4 -5.57 9.09 -4.87
C ILE A 4 -4.50 9.77 -5.74
N ARG A 5 -3.33 9.14 -5.89
CA ARG A 5 -2.26 9.54 -6.82
C ARG A 5 -1.48 8.29 -7.26
N THR A 6 -1.25 8.16 -8.55
CA THR A 6 -0.48 7.08 -9.19
C THR A 6 0.28 7.64 -10.38
N THR A 7 1.47 7.09 -10.65
CA THR A 7 2.23 7.34 -11.89
C THR A 7 2.08 6.19 -12.89
N LEU A 8 1.29 5.16 -12.57
CA LEU A 8 0.96 4.05 -13.46
C LEU A 8 -0.30 4.34 -14.29
N ASP A 9 -0.45 3.61 -15.37
CA ASP A 9 -1.70 3.53 -16.13
C ASP A 9 -2.87 3.09 -15.23
N ASN A 10 -4.05 3.62 -15.53
CA ASN A 10 -5.23 3.48 -14.67
C ASN A 10 -5.65 2.00 -14.51
N SER A 11 -5.55 1.21 -15.58
CA SER A 11 -5.85 -0.23 -15.58
C SER A 11 -4.98 -1.01 -14.60
N THR A 12 -3.68 -0.78 -14.64
CA THR A 12 -2.72 -1.47 -13.77
C THR A 12 -2.85 -0.96 -12.34
N THR A 13 -3.04 0.35 -12.16
CA THR A 13 -3.27 0.98 -10.85
C THR A 13 -4.45 0.36 -10.12
N VAL A 14 -5.59 0.14 -10.79
CA VAL A 14 -6.79 -0.43 -10.15
C VAL A 14 -6.54 -1.86 -9.67
N GLN A 15 -5.86 -2.68 -10.48
CA GLN A 15 -5.50 -4.04 -10.08
C GLN A 15 -4.54 -4.05 -8.89
N TYR A 16 -3.48 -3.23 -8.95
CA TYR A 16 -2.54 -3.10 -7.84
C TYR A 16 -3.19 -2.54 -6.58
N ALA A 17 -4.10 -1.57 -6.70
CA ALA A 17 -4.82 -1.01 -5.55
C ALA A 17 -5.66 -2.07 -4.83
N GLY A 18 -6.29 -3.00 -5.57
CA GLY A 18 -7.01 -4.13 -5.00
C GLY A 18 -6.11 -5.09 -4.22
N LEU A 19 -4.97 -5.47 -4.81
CA LEU A 19 -3.99 -6.37 -4.19
C LEU A 19 -3.32 -5.73 -2.96
N LEU A 20 -2.89 -4.47 -3.08
CA LEU A 20 -2.28 -3.71 -1.99
C LEU A 20 -3.26 -3.47 -0.84
N HIS A 21 -4.55 -3.29 -1.14
CA HIS A 21 -5.57 -3.18 -0.10
C HIS A 21 -5.68 -4.46 0.72
N GLN A 22 -5.74 -5.63 0.06
CA GLN A 22 -5.74 -6.92 0.76
C GLN A 22 -4.47 -7.13 1.59
N LEU A 23 -3.30 -6.77 1.04
CA LEU A 23 -2.04 -6.84 1.76
C LEU A 23 -2.05 -5.95 3.01
N THR A 24 -2.51 -4.71 2.89
CA THR A 24 -2.58 -3.75 4.00
C THR A 24 -3.50 -4.26 5.11
N MET A 25 -4.63 -4.86 4.77
CA MET A 25 -5.54 -5.47 5.74
C MET A 25 -4.87 -6.62 6.50
N LYS A 26 -4.16 -7.50 5.79
CA LYS A 26 -3.41 -8.60 6.41
C LYS A 26 -2.28 -8.08 7.30
N THR A 27 -1.51 -7.09 6.84
CA THR A 27 -0.43 -6.51 7.64
C THR A 27 -0.96 -5.81 8.88
N ARG A 28 -2.11 -5.12 8.79
CA ARG A 28 -2.76 -4.54 9.97
C ARG A 28 -3.15 -5.60 10.99
N SER A 29 -3.71 -6.72 10.56
CA SER A 29 -3.99 -7.84 11.47
C SER A 29 -2.71 -8.39 12.08
N ALA A 30 -1.66 -8.63 11.29
CA ALA A 30 -0.38 -9.13 11.80
C ALA A 30 0.29 -8.17 12.80
N VAL A 31 0.22 -6.85 12.59
CA VAL A 31 0.71 -5.86 13.54
C VAL A 31 -0.06 -5.94 14.87
N ARG A 32 -1.39 -6.09 14.80
CA ARG A 32 -2.25 -6.24 15.98
C ARG A 32 -2.05 -7.56 16.70
N ASP A 33 -1.70 -8.62 15.98
CA ASP A 33 -1.37 -9.93 16.56
C ASP A 33 -0.04 -9.88 17.33
N ILE A 34 0.90 -9.03 16.90
CA ILE A 34 2.18 -8.79 17.59
C ILE A 34 2.01 -7.84 18.79
N ASP A 35 1.34 -6.71 18.56
CA ASP A 35 1.03 -5.71 19.58
C ASP A 35 -0.35 -5.09 19.31
N PRO A 36 -1.37 -5.41 20.11
CA PRO A 36 -2.73 -4.89 19.91
C PRO A 36 -2.86 -3.38 20.16
N GLN A 37 -1.88 -2.72 20.78
CA GLN A 37 -1.85 -1.25 20.93
C GLN A 37 -1.26 -0.52 19.73
N ASN A 38 -0.59 -1.23 18.80
CA ASN A 38 -0.04 -0.63 17.60
C ASN A 38 -1.03 -0.66 16.43
N ASP A 39 -1.25 0.49 15.82
CA ASP A 39 -2.02 0.61 14.58
C ASP A 39 -1.09 0.90 13.39
N LEU A 40 -1.32 0.19 12.29
CA LEU A 40 -0.58 0.39 11.05
C LEU A 40 -0.81 1.82 10.54
N THR A 41 0.24 2.63 10.47
CA THR A 41 0.17 4.03 10.02
C THR A 41 0.54 4.19 8.55
N CYS A 42 1.59 3.50 8.11
CA CYS A 42 1.98 3.43 6.71
C CYS A 42 2.69 2.11 6.40
N LEU A 43 2.58 1.67 5.16
CA LEU A 43 3.22 0.48 4.63
C LEU A 43 4.04 0.88 3.42
N ARG A 44 5.37 0.75 3.53
CA ARG A 44 6.31 1.12 2.47
C ARG A 44 6.97 -0.13 1.91
N ILE A 45 6.69 -0.43 0.65
CA ILE A 45 7.26 -1.56 -0.09
C ILE A 45 8.24 -0.99 -1.10
N ARG A 46 9.53 -1.31 -0.96
CA ARG A 46 10.55 -0.97 -1.95
C ARG A 46 10.93 -2.23 -2.73
N THR A 47 10.82 -2.15 -4.05
CA THR A 47 11.34 -3.13 -5.00
C THR A 47 12.49 -2.49 -5.78
N LYS A 48 13.23 -3.28 -6.58
CA LYS A 48 14.33 -2.76 -7.41
C LYS A 48 13.92 -1.66 -8.39
N LYS A 49 12.66 -1.67 -8.85
CA LYS A 49 12.17 -0.77 -9.90
C LYS A 49 11.10 0.22 -9.41
N HIS A 50 10.52 -0.04 -8.24
CA HIS A 50 9.33 0.66 -7.77
C HIS A 50 9.36 0.78 -6.25
N GLU A 51 8.98 1.95 -5.76
CA GLU A 51 8.57 2.15 -4.38
C GLU A 51 7.04 2.24 -4.35
N ILE A 52 6.42 1.74 -3.29
CA ILE A 52 4.97 1.76 -3.10
C ILE A 52 4.72 2.15 -1.65
N MET A 53 3.91 3.17 -1.43
CA MET A 53 3.55 3.65 -0.10
C MET A 53 2.04 3.55 0.07
N VAL A 54 1.58 2.87 1.12
CA VAL A 54 0.16 2.65 1.36
C VAL A 54 -0.17 3.12 2.78
N ALA A 55 -1.14 4.02 2.91
CA ALA A 55 -1.67 4.43 4.21
C ALA A 55 -3.11 3.90 4.37
N PRO A 56 -3.52 3.47 5.57
CA PRO A 56 -4.91 3.12 5.83
C PRO A 56 -5.78 4.38 5.65
N GLY A 57 -6.71 4.33 4.71
CA GLY A 57 -7.54 5.46 4.29
C GLY A 57 -7.11 6.08 2.96
N ASN A 58 -5.80 6.13 2.68
CA ASN A 58 -5.25 6.78 1.48
C ASN A 58 -4.19 5.90 0.79
N ILE A 59 -4.50 5.40 -0.41
CA ILE A 59 -3.53 4.65 -1.23
C ILE A 59 -2.81 5.66 -2.14
N SER A 60 -1.52 5.87 -1.90
CA SER A 60 -0.67 6.78 -2.67
C SER A 60 0.50 6.03 -3.30
N ILE A 61 0.34 5.55 -4.53
CA ILE A 61 1.35 4.75 -5.20
C ILE A 61 2.41 5.70 -5.78
N LYS A 62 3.61 5.72 -5.19
CA LYS A 62 4.74 6.54 -5.60
C LYS A 62 5.83 5.69 -6.22
N ILE A 63 5.77 5.49 -7.53
CA ILE A 63 6.81 4.75 -8.25
C ILE A 63 7.96 5.70 -8.57
N THR A 64 9.07 5.47 -7.88
CA THR A 64 10.37 6.01 -8.23
C THR A 64 11.16 4.88 -8.88
N ILE A 65 11.59 5.09 -10.12
CA ILE A 65 12.54 4.22 -10.82
C ILE A 65 13.91 4.87 -10.61
N GLU A 66 14.85 4.17 -9.99
CA GLU A 66 16.27 4.58 -9.97
C GLU A 66 16.96 4.14 -11.27
#